data_AF-A0A496QWC4-F1
#
_entry.id   AF-A0A496QWC4-F1
#
_cell.length_a   1.000
_cell.length_b   1.000
_cell.length_c   1.000
_cell.angle_alpha   90.00
_cell.angle_beta   90.00
_cell.angle_gamma   90.00
#
_symmetry.space_group_name_H-M   'P 1'
#
loop_
_entity.id
_entity.type
_entity.pdbx_description
1 polymer ?
#
loop_
_entity_poly.entity_id
_entity_poly.type
_entity_poly.pdbx_seq_one_letter_code
_entity_poly.pdbx_strand_id
1 'polypeptide(L)'
;MVKRSCMVLLFPEDPKTGRLGEGFALAFRTAIYHIKPVFVVLSWQPKESIHYLVLPANLFKIVDGFWVAPHPYGDGRLDYL
;
A
#
# COMPACT_ATOMS: atom_id res chain seq x y z
N MET A 1 9.83 -5.79 11.37
CA MET A 1 8.44 -5.56 11.79
C MET A 1 7.43 -6.04 10.75
N VAL A 2 7.51 -5.59 9.49
CA VAL A 2 6.59 -5.96 8.39
C VAL A 2 6.43 -7.47 8.16
N LYS A 3 7.50 -8.27 8.24
CA LYS A 3 7.44 -9.73 7.99
C LYS A 3 6.42 -10.47 8.88
N ARG A 4 6.20 -10.00 10.12
CA ARG A 4 5.30 -10.64 11.10
C ARG A 4 3.90 -9.99 11.15
N SER A 5 3.62 -8.96 10.34
CA SER A 5 2.28 -8.37 10.31
C SER A 5 1.36 -9.07 9.30
N CYS A 6 0.05 -8.96 9.51
CA CYS A 6 -0.96 -9.35 8.54
C CYS A 6 -1.18 -8.28 7.47
N MET A 7 -0.88 -7.02 7.79
CA MET A 7 -1.05 -5.84 6.94
C MET A 7 -0.14 -4.70 7.41
N VAL A 8 -0.07 -3.61 6.65
CA VAL A 8 0.66 -2.40 7.02
C VAL A 8 -0.22 -1.17 6.79
N LEU A 9 -0.28 -0.26 7.77
CA LEU A 9 -0.88 1.06 7.59
C LEU A 9 0.23 2.10 7.57
N LEU A 10 0.27 2.93 6.54
CA LEU A 10 1.28 3.96 6.34
C LEU A 10 0.61 5.34 6.28
N PHE A 11 1.13 6.25 7.09
CA PHE A 11 0.77 7.67 7.10
C PHE A 11 2.04 8.48 6.76
N PRO A 12 2.57 8.35 5.52
CA PRO A 12 3.90 8.81 5.19
C PRO A 12 3.98 10.33 4.96
N GLU A 13 2.87 10.96 4.59
CA GLU A 13 2.81 12.37 4.23
C GLU A 13 2.74 13.24 5.50
N ASP A 14 3.70 14.13 5.67
CA ASP A 14 3.63 15.17 6.69
C ASP A 14 2.53 16.17 6.31
N PRO A 15 1.48 16.34 7.12
CA PRO A 15 0.36 17.21 6.80
C PRO A 15 0.75 18.70 6.68
N LYS A 16 1.89 19.12 7.23
CA LYS A 16 2.37 20.51 7.16
C LYS A 16 3.19 20.78 5.90
N THR A 17 3.94 19.80 5.43
CA THR A 17 4.93 19.99 4.37
C THR A 17 4.64 19.20 3.10
N GLY A 18 3.69 18.26 3.13
CA GLY A 18 3.39 17.33 2.03
C GLY A 18 4.53 16.34 1.74
N ARG A 19 5.59 16.33 2.56
CA ARG A 19 6.77 15.49 2.32
C ARG A 19 6.54 14.09 2.83
N LEU A 20 7.07 13.12 2.10
CA LEU A 20 7.07 11.72 2.52
C LEU A 20 8.21 11.46 3.49
N GLY A 21 7.93 10.76 4.59
CA GLY A 21 8.95 10.27 5.50
C GLY A 21 9.92 9.29 4.81
N GLU A 22 11.21 9.38 5.11
CA GLU A 22 12.26 8.58 4.45
C GLU A 22 12.06 7.06 4.58
N GLY A 23 11.45 6.61 5.68
CA GLY A 23 11.13 5.21 5.93
C GLY A 23 9.97 4.66 5.09
N PHE A 24 9.18 5.52 4.44
CA PHE A 24 8.00 5.11 3.66
C PHE A 24 8.35 4.10 2.58
N ALA A 25 9.33 4.45 1.74
CA ALA A 25 9.69 3.62 0.60
C ALA A 25 10.23 2.24 1.01
N LEU A 26 10.93 2.17 2.15
CA LEU A 26 11.43 0.90 2.68
C LEU A 26 10.28 0.05 3.24
N ALA A 27 9.41 0.62 4.07
CA ALA A 27 8.27 -0.09 4.64
C ALA A 27 7.30 -0.58 3.56
N PHE A 28 6.98 0.29 2.59
CA PHE A 28 6.12 -0.02 1.46
C PHE A 28 6.69 -1.17 0.62
N ARG A 29 7.94 -1.06 0.15
CA ARG A 29 8.58 -2.11 -0.66
C ARG A 29 8.68 -3.44 0.08
N THR A 30 9.01 -3.40 1.37
CA THR A 30 9.08 -4.61 2.22
C THR A 30 7.72 -5.28 2.34
N ALA A 31 6.63 -4.50 2.42
CA ALA A 31 5.27 -5.02 2.50
C ALA A 31 4.85 -5.69 1.19
N ILE A 32 5.09 -5.03 0.05
CA ILE A 32 4.82 -5.61 -1.27
C ILE A 32 5.64 -6.91 -1.48
N TYR A 33 6.93 -6.89 -1.14
CA TYR A 33 7.80 -8.06 -1.24
C TYR A 33 7.33 -9.27 -0.42
N HIS A 34 6.72 -9.01 0.74
CA HIS A 34 6.14 -10.04 1.60
C HIS A 34 4.64 -10.29 1.35
N ILE A 35 4.10 -9.79 0.23
CA ILE A 35 2.69 -9.96 -0.19
C ILE A 35 1.75 -9.55 0.94
N LYS A 36 2.03 -8.39 1.55
CA LYS A 36 1.22 -7.80 2.61
C LYS A 36 0.36 -6.67 2.05
N PRO A 37 -0.96 -6.67 2.30
CA PRO A 37 -1.79 -5.52 1.96
C PRO A 37 -1.33 -4.29 2.73
N VAL A 38 -1.30 -3.14 2.05
CA VAL A 38 -0.91 -1.86 2.63
C VAL A 38 -2.07 -0.89 2.51
N PHE A 39 -2.49 -0.25 3.59
CA PHE A 39 -3.30 0.96 3.51
C PHE A 39 -2.35 2.15 3.58
N VAL A 40 -2.39 3.04 2.59
CA VAL A 40 -1.55 4.23 2.55
C VAL A 40 -2.40 5.48 2.49
N VAL A 41 -2.11 6.43 3.37
CA VAL A 41 -2.76 7.74 3.44
C VAL A 41 -1.91 8.73 2.66
N LEU A 42 -2.42 9.15 1.50
CA LEU A 42 -1.77 10.10 0.62
C LEU A 42 -2.82 11.04 0.04
N SER A 43 -2.44 12.29 -0.21
CA SER A 43 -3.24 13.27 -0.95
C SER A 43 -3.39 12.93 -2.45
N TRP A 44 -2.63 11.94 -2.94
CA TRP A 44 -2.61 11.51 -4.34
C TRP A 44 -2.60 9.98 -4.46
N GLN A 45 -3.12 9.47 -5.57
CA GLN A 45 -3.19 8.03 -5.83
C GLN A 45 -1.80 7.45 -6.13
N PRO A 46 -1.36 6.40 -5.39
CA PRO A 46 -0.13 5.67 -5.71
C PRO A 46 -0.06 5.23 -7.17
N LYS A 47 1.14 5.25 -7.74
CA LYS A 47 1.37 4.78 -9.12
C LYS A 47 0.97 3.31 -9.24
N GLU A 48 0.24 2.97 -10.30
CA GLU A 48 -0.11 1.59 -10.61
C GLU A 48 1.12 0.74 -10.96
N SER A 49 1.03 -0.56 -10.69
CA SER A 49 2.12 -1.51 -10.95
C SER A 49 1.56 -2.88 -11.25
N ILE A 50 2.29 -3.66 -12.05
CA ILE A 50 1.97 -5.09 -12.28
C ILE A 50 2.06 -5.93 -11.00
N HIS A 51 2.65 -5.42 -9.93
CA HIS A 51 2.86 -6.15 -8.68
C HIS A 51 1.71 -5.98 -7.68
N TYR A 52 0.83 -5.00 -7.87
CA TYR A 52 -0.25 -4.70 -6.94
C TYR A 52 -1.38 -3.89 -7.58
N LEU A 53 -2.57 -4.06 -7.03
CA LEU A 53 -3.73 -3.23 -7.32
C LEU A 53 -3.82 -2.07 -6.33
N VAL A 54 -4.19 -0.88 -6.83
CA VAL A 54 -4.47 0.31 -6.01
C VAL A 54 -5.98 0.55 -5.99
N LEU A 55 -6.57 0.59 -4.81
CA LEU A 55 -8.01 0.82 -4.61
C LEU A 55 -8.22 2.02 -3.68
N PRO A 56 -8.94 3.07 -4.10
CA PRO A 56 -9.31 4.15 -3.17
C PRO A 56 -10.21 3.59 -2.07
N ALA A 57 -9.99 4.05 -0.85
CA ALA A 57 -10.78 3.62 0.30
C ALA A 57 -10.79 4.67 1.40
N ASN A 58 -11.74 4.51 2.30
CA ASN A 58 -11.82 5.30 3.51
C ASN A 58 -11.82 4.37 4.73
N LEU A 59 -10.92 4.63 5.66
CA LEU A 59 -10.83 3.91 6.93
C LEU A 59 -11.80 4.55 7.94
N PHE A 60 -12.91 3.84 8.19
CA PHE A 60 -13.94 4.17 9.19
C PHE A 60 -14.66 5.52 9.01
N LYS A 61 -14.66 6.11 7.82
CA LYS A 61 -15.12 7.48 7.54
C LYS A 61 -14.28 8.56 8.23
N ILE A 62 -13.06 8.23 8.64
CA ILE A 62 -12.14 9.14 9.36
C ILE A 62 -10.98 9.56 8.47
N VAL A 63 -10.42 8.63 7.69
CA VAL A 63 -9.22 8.86 6.89
C VAL A 63 -9.39 8.30 5.49
N ASP A 64 -9.25 9.15 4.49
CA ASP A 64 -9.15 8.75 3.10
C ASP A 64 -7.74 8.26 2.76
N GLY A 65 -7.67 7.29 1.86
CA GLY A 65 -6.41 6.73 1.40
C GLY A 65 -6.62 5.66 0.34
N PHE A 66 -5.64 4.76 0.25
CA PHE A 66 -5.61 3.74 -0.79
C PHE A 66 -5.19 2.40 -0.20
N TRP A 67 -5.94 1.35 -0.52
CA TRP A 67 -5.44 -0.01 -0.40
C TRP A 67 -4.50 -0.30 -1.56
N VAL A 68 -3.29 -0.74 -1.23
CA VAL A 68 -2.35 -1.34 -2.15
C VAL A 68 -2.32 -2.83 -1.84
N ALA A 69 -2.97 -3.62 -2.69
CA ALA A 69 -3.13 -5.05 -2.54
C ALA A 69 -2.16 -5.77 -3.49
N PRO A 70 -1.08 -6.41 -2.99
CA PRO A 70 -0.16 -7.16 -3.84
C PRO A 70 -0.87 -8.31 -4.54
N HIS A 71 -0.53 -8.54 -5.80
CA HIS A 71 -0.89 -9.80 -6.44
C HIS A 71 -0.09 -10.92 -5.77
N PRO A 72 -0.72 -12.06 -5.42
CA PRO A 72 0.05 -13.22 -5.02
C PRO A 72 1.01 -13.57 -6.17
N TYR A 73 2.31 -13.67 -5.88
CA TYR A 73 3.28 -14.18 -6.84
C TYR A 73 2.97 -15.67 -7.08
N GLY A 74 2.15 -15.96 -8.08
CA GLY A 74 1.94 -17.26 -8.71
C GLY A 74 1.53 -18.44 -7.81
N ASP A 75 0.28 -18.87 -7.94
CA ASP A 75 0.04 -20.10 -8.70
C ASP A 75 -0.50 -19.64 -10.06
N GLY A 76 0.07 -20.10 -11.16
CA GLY A 76 -0.15 -19.56 -12.51
C GLY A 76 -1.61 -19.59 -12.99
N ARG A 77 -2.40 -18.58 -12.61
CA ARG A 77 -3.75 -18.39 -13.13
C ARG A 77 -4.03 -16.90 -13.32
N LEU A 78 -3.72 -16.43 -14.53
CA LEU A 78 -4.31 -15.23 -15.11
C LEU A 78 -5.78 -15.53 -15.38
N ASP A 79 -6.66 -15.37 -14.40
CA ASP A 79 -8.11 -15.43 -14.62
C ASP A 79 -8.72 -14.07 -14.27
N TYR A 80 -8.60 -13.10 -15.17
CA TYR A 80 -9.58 -12.01 -15.37
C TYR A 80 -9.44 -11.43 -16.79
N LEU A 81 -9.66 -12.25 -17.81
CA LEU A 81 -10.18 -11.86 -19.13
C LEU A 81 -10.98 -13.03 -19.71
#